data_AF-A0A2V5HW18-F1
#
_entry.id   AF-A0A2V5HW18-F1
#
_cell.length_a   1.000
_cell.length_b   1.000
_cell.length_c   1.000
_cell.angle_alpha   90.00
_cell.angle_beta   90.00
_cell.angle_gamma   90.00
#
_symmetry.space_group_name_H-M   'P 1'
#
loop_
_entity.id
_entity.type
_entity.pdbx_description
1 polymer ?
#
loop_
_entity_poly.entity_id
_entity_poly.type
_entity_poly.pdbx_seq_one_letter_code
_entity_poly.pdbx_strand_id
1 'polypeptide(L)'
;MTPTNEEHNDPVYFWRLDDENAYLGQWYPASFQSTPLRRPRPPSDPETPKGWKMHPRKLRDLGRQIPGFTETVWEAERYAIVAERTYLKFSQDPNLAAQLIATGTREIVDASPRDRIWGWGLGARLMRITRHGYDPLGCGRAPSHRARRRETKSIRHQFYRRALHFIPLIPKADTTTSMSLQSQPTTPTAIQATEWTSLPSQYRRPGGQSEHSLHQKRGHPLDSFLEGPLYIPSLGCLFVVDIPYGRIFSIDVETREWRLVLAYDGEPNGLAYHHPTNRILIADFKQGILAFDPTAHPDPNDAPTPLVTRYHGERLKGPNDLVVTSTGKVYFTDQGMTGLHDPTGRVFRFDLPPDNRNHVASQPHIKLECVLGNGPSPNGLVMSRDESAVFVAMTRDNAVWYVPFHPDGSVQRVGRFASYYGIGGPDGMAMDVAGNIFVVHSTLGIVFVHRPDGEVGWRIRWDAGAGKKLTNLTFGGPEGKTLFLVESETGTVLVVEWFWKGVFGGDDNAER
;
A
#
# COMPACT_ATOMS: atom_id res chain seq x y z
N MET A 1 -32.45 4.44 34.66
CA MET A 1 -31.39 5.38 34.29
C MET A 1 -30.79 4.88 33.00
N THR A 2 -31.06 5.56 31.90
CA THR A 2 -30.43 5.33 30.59
C THR A 2 -28.98 5.82 30.68
N PRO A 3 -27.97 5.06 30.23
CA PRO A 3 -26.58 5.53 30.26
C PRO A 3 -26.44 6.69 29.27
N THR A 4 -25.75 7.74 29.70
CA THR A 4 -25.41 8.91 28.88
C THR A 4 -24.41 8.54 27.78
N ASN A 5 -24.50 9.20 26.61
CA ASN A 5 -23.66 9.00 25.42
C ASN A 5 -22.13 9.11 25.64
N GLU A 6 -21.65 9.45 26.84
CA GLU A 6 -20.22 9.53 27.16
C GLU A 6 -19.56 8.17 27.44
N GLU A 7 -20.29 7.13 27.87
CA GLU A 7 -19.70 5.81 28.20
C GLU A 7 -19.26 4.99 26.97
N HIS A 8 -19.67 5.38 25.76
CA HIS A 8 -19.43 4.60 24.54
C HIS A 8 -18.04 4.79 23.90
N ASN A 9 -17.25 5.76 24.34
CA ASN A 9 -15.91 6.04 23.79
C ASN A 9 -14.74 5.59 24.69
N ASP A 10 -15.04 5.00 25.85
CA ASP A 10 -13.97 4.57 26.76
C ASP A 10 -13.20 3.35 26.22
N PRO A 11 -11.86 3.32 26.39
CA PRO A 11 -11.04 2.19 25.97
C PRO A 11 -11.44 0.90 26.67
N VAL A 12 -11.38 -0.21 25.93
CA VAL A 12 -11.54 -1.56 26.46
C VAL A 12 -10.21 -2.02 27.05
N TYR A 13 -10.14 -2.11 28.38
CA TYR A 13 -8.96 -2.56 29.10
C TYR A 13 -9.02 -4.07 29.40
N PHE A 14 -7.92 -4.79 29.19
CA PHE A 14 -7.78 -6.21 29.53
C PHE A 14 -6.36 -6.52 30.00
N TRP A 15 -6.14 -7.47 30.91
CA TRP A 15 -4.78 -7.90 31.26
C TRP A 15 -4.70 -9.17 32.10
N ARG A 16 -5.80 -9.60 32.75
CA ARG A 16 -5.86 -10.89 33.43
C ARG A 16 -6.84 -11.85 32.76
N LEU A 17 -6.65 -13.14 33.02
CA LEU A 17 -7.49 -14.22 32.49
C LEU A 17 -8.86 -14.31 33.18
N ASP A 18 -8.99 -13.71 34.36
CA ASP A 18 -10.19 -13.63 35.18
C ASP A 18 -10.99 -12.33 34.98
N ASP A 19 -10.49 -11.39 34.18
CA ASP A 19 -11.16 -10.12 33.89
C ASP A 19 -12.25 -10.27 32.80
N GLU A 20 -13.23 -9.36 32.80
CA GLU A 20 -14.35 -9.34 31.83
C GLU A 20 -13.89 -9.36 30.35
N ASN A 21 -12.76 -8.71 30.04
CA ASN A 21 -12.19 -8.60 28.70
C ASN A 21 -11.00 -9.54 28.49
N ALA A 22 -10.81 -10.54 29.36
CA ALA A 22 -9.72 -11.52 29.30
C ALA A 22 -9.58 -12.17 27.93
N TYR A 23 -10.70 -12.37 27.24
CA TYR A 23 -10.79 -12.95 25.91
C TYR A 23 -10.01 -12.19 24.84
N LEU A 24 -9.65 -10.92 25.08
CA LEU A 24 -8.76 -10.18 24.20
C LEU A 24 -7.31 -10.66 24.32
N GLY A 25 -6.88 -11.11 25.50
CA GLY A 25 -5.51 -11.56 25.75
C GLY A 25 -5.01 -12.67 24.82
N GLN A 26 -3.77 -12.56 24.36
CA GLN A 26 -3.06 -13.65 23.63
C GLN A 26 -2.94 -14.94 24.47
N TRP A 27 -3.10 -14.81 25.79
CA TRP A 27 -3.05 -15.90 26.76
C TRP A 27 -4.41 -16.56 27.00
N TYR A 28 -5.49 -15.98 26.48
CA TYR A 28 -6.83 -16.55 26.64
C TYR A 28 -6.91 -17.89 25.89
N PRO A 29 -7.34 -18.98 26.54
CA PRO A 29 -7.47 -20.28 25.90
C PRO A 29 -8.45 -20.22 24.73
N ALA A 30 -7.95 -20.43 23.51
CA ALA A 30 -8.76 -20.55 22.31
C ALA A 30 -8.16 -21.64 21.42
N SER A 31 -9.01 -22.48 20.84
CA SER A 31 -8.59 -23.50 19.89
C SER A 31 -8.63 -22.91 18.48
N PHE A 32 -7.53 -23.04 17.74
CA PHE A 32 -7.44 -22.66 16.34
C PHE A 32 -6.43 -23.56 15.64
N GLN A 33 -6.59 -23.74 14.34
CA GLN A 33 -5.65 -24.46 13.48
C GLN A 33 -4.75 -23.46 12.75
N SER A 34 -3.46 -23.76 12.67
CA SER A 34 -2.49 -23.02 11.87
C SER A 34 -1.87 -23.94 10.83
N THR A 35 -1.73 -23.47 9.59
CA THR A 35 -0.91 -24.16 8.58
C THR A 35 0.56 -24.17 9.06
N PRO A 36 1.32 -25.27 8.93
CA PRO A 36 2.71 -25.27 9.37
C PRO A 36 3.52 -24.27 8.54
N LEU A 37 4.01 -23.21 9.16
CA LEU A 37 5.09 -22.38 8.59
C LEU A 37 6.23 -23.31 8.17
N ARG A 38 6.75 -23.16 6.94
CA ARG A 38 7.92 -23.89 6.44
C ARG A 38 9.12 -23.66 7.37
N ARG A 39 9.26 -24.47 8.42
CA ARG A 39 10.48 -24.66 9.22
C ARG A 39 10.60 -26.15 9.53
N PRO A 40 11.84 -26.69 9.62
CA PRO A 40 12.03 -28.12 9.83
C PRO A 40 11.41 -28.53 11.18
N ARG A 41 10.62 -29.60 11.17
CA ARG A 41 10.12 -30.25 12.38
C ARG A 41 11.32 -30.66 13.24
N PRO A 42 11.37 -30.33 14.54
CA PRO A 42 12.24 -31.07 15.45
C PRO A 42 11.77 -32.53 15.54
N PRO A 43 12.68 -33.49 15.81
CA PRO A 43 12.30 -34.89 15.90
C PRO A 43 11.41 -35.11 17.12
N SER A 44 10.29 -35.82 16.92
CA SER A 44 9.27 -36.19 17.92
C SER A 44 8.60 -35.01 18.65
N ASP A 45 7.51 -34.50 18.08
CA ASP A 45 6.46 -33.83 18.88
C ASP A 45 5.71 -34.93 19.65
N PRO A 46 5.75 -34.97 20.99
CA PRO A 46 4.80 -35.78 21.74
C PRO A 46 3.40 -35.17 21.54
N GLU A 47 2.40 -36.02 21.27
CA GLU A 47 1.02 -35.60 21.06
C GLU A 47 0.58 -34.54 22.07
N THR A 48 0.16 -33.38 21.57
CA THR A 48 -0.28 -32.25 22.39
C THR A 48 -1.50 -32.66 23.23
N PRO A 49 -1.41 -32.73 24.57
CA PRO A 49 -2.55 -33.14 25.38
C PRO A 49 -3.64 -32.06 25.35
N LYS A 50 -4.89 -32.48 25.14
CA LYS A 50 -6.07 -31.60 25.26
C LYS A 50 -6.19 -31.06 26.69
N GLY A 51 -6.21 -29.73 26.83
CA GLY A 51 -6.53 -29.01 28.06
C GLY A 51 -5.33 -28.44 28.81
N TRP A 52 -4.87 -27.24 28.43
CA TRP A 52 -3.78 -26.56 29.13
C TRP A 52 -4.30 -25.57 30.17
N LYS A 53 -4.22 -25.95 31.46
CA LYS A 53 -4.23 -25.02 32.61
C LYS A 53 -2.82 -24.94 33.20
N MET A 54 -1.82 -24.49 32.43
CA MET A 54 -0.46 -24.32 32.97
C MET A 54 -0.17 -22.86 33.37
N HIS A 55 0.43 -22.72 34.55
CA HIS A 55 0.82 -21.42 35.10
C HIS A 55 1.87 -20.73 34.18
N PRO A 56 1.78 -19.42 33.92
CA PRO A 56 2.65 -18.69 32.98
C PRO A 56 4.16 -18.90 33.18
N ARG A 57 4.57 -19.12 34.44
CA ARG A 57 5.96 -19.43 34.79
C ARG A 57 6.46 -20.73 34.13
N LYS A 58 5.67 -21.80 34.17
CA LYS A 58 6.03 -23.08 33.54
C LYS A 58 6.10 -22.99 32.02
N LEU A 59 5.21 -22.22 31.40
CA LEU A 59 5.25 -21.97 29.94
C LEU A 59 6.53 -21.24 29.52
N ARG A 60 6.95 -20.24 30.30
CA ARG A 60 8.22 -19.54 30.08
C ARG A 60 9.42 -20.47 30.26
N ASP A 61 9.38 -21.33 31.26
CA ASP A 61 10.48 -22.27 31.53
C ASP A 61 10.58 -23.35 30.43
N LEU A 62 9.45 -23.77 29.84
CA LEU A 62 9.41 -24.64 28.66
C LEU A 62 9.90 -23.92 27.39
N GLY A 63 9.54 -22.65 27.19
CA GLY A 63 10.03 -21.86 26.06
C GLY A 63 11.56 -21.75 26.02
N ARG A 64 12.21 -21.74 27.18
CA ARG A 64 13.69 -21.75 27.30
C ARG A 64 14.34 -23.09 26.96
N GLN A 65 13.55 -24.16 26.86
CA GLN A 65 14.02 -25.49 26.50
C GLN A 65 13.88 -25.78 25.00
N ILE A 66 13.35 -24.83 24.21
CA ILE A 66 13.21 -24.99 22.76
C ILE A 66 14.62 -25.00 22.12
N PRO A 67 15.04 -26.11 21.47
CA PRO A 67 16.34 -26.20 20.83
C PRO A 67 16.49 -25.13 19.75
N GLY A 68 17.63 -24.42 19.73
CA GLY A 68 17.91 -23.37 18.74
C GLY A 68 17.20 -22.04 19.00
N PHE A 69 16.56 -21.85 20.15
CA PHE A 69 16.04 -20.54 20.54
C PHE A 69 17.17 -19.51 20.70
N THR A 70 17.06 -18.39 20.00
CA THR A 70 17.89 -17.20 20.25
C THR A 70 16.98 -15.99 20.44
N GLU A 71 17.35 -15.10 21.38
CA GLU A 71 16.56 -13.90 21.64
C GLU A 71 16.46 -13.02 20.39
N THR A 72 17.52 -12.94 19.58
CA THR A 72 17.54 -12.16 18.33
C THR A 72 16.55 -12.67 17.29
N VAL A 73 16.46 -13.99 17.09
CA VAL A 73 15.47 -14.58 16.17
C VAL A 73 14.06 -14.39 16.74
N TRP A 74 13.91 -14.55 18.06
CA TRP A 74 12.63 -14.31 18.72
C TRP A 74 12.17 -12.85 18.58
N GLU A 75 13.05 -11.88 18.77
CA GLU A 75 12.74 -10.45 18.60
C GLU A 75 12.32 -10.11 17.17
N ALA A 76 12.96 -10.71 16.16
CA ALA A 76 12.60 -10.53 14.76
C ALA A 76 11.23 -11.16 14.40
N GLU A 77 10.90 -12.32 14.98
CA GLU A 77 9.77 -13.15 14.52
C GLU A 77 8.51 -13.02 15.40
N ARG A 78 8.67 -12.65 16.68
CA ARG A 78 7.57 -12.69 17.69
C ARG A 78 6.34 -11.90 17.27
N TYR A 79 6.54 -10.81 16.51
CA TYR A 79 5.44 -9.97 16.04
C TYR A 79 4.53 -10.74 15.07
N ALA A 80 5.10 -11.30 14.00
CA ALA A 80 4.36 -12.04 12.99
C ALA A 80 3.62 -13.23 13.61
N ILE A 81 4.30 -13.97 14.50
CA ILE A 81 3.73 -15.14 15.20
C ILE A 81 2.53 -14.74 16.07
N VAL A 82 2.65 -13.67 16.86
CA VAL A 82 1.55 -13.24 17.75
C VAL A 82 0.40 -12.62 16.96
N ALA A 83 0.69 -11.89 15.89
CA ALA A 83 -0.32 -11.34 14.98
C ALA A 83 -1.16 -12.45 14.34
N GLU A 84 -0.49 -13.44 13.76
CA GLU A 84 -1.13 -14.59 13.09
C GLU A 84 -1.97 -15.41 14.07
N ARG A 85 -1.44 -15.73 15.25
CA ARG A 85 -2.20 -16.49 16.27
C ARG A 85 -3.43 -15.73 16.77
N THR A 86 -3.31 -14.42 16.97
CA THR A 86 -4.44 -13.58 17.38
C THR A 86 -5.50 -13.55 16.28
N TYR A 87 -5.08 -13.42 15.02
CA TYR A 87 -5.96 -13.54 13.87
C TYR A 87 -6.68 -14.89 13.80
N LEU A 88 -5.94 -16.01 13.86
CA LEU A 88 -6.52 -17.36 13.78
C LEU A 88 -7.51 -17.63 14.91
N LYS A 89 -7.20 -17.19 16.14
CA LYS A 89 -8.10 -17.25 17.29
C LYS A 89 -9.46 -16.59 17.01
N PHE A 90 -9.47 -15.36 16.53
CA PHE A 90 -10.73 -14.62 16.33
C PHE A 90 -11.42 -14.97 15.01
N SER A 91 -10.70 -15.40 13.98
CA SER A 91 -11.29 -15.83 12.71
C SER A 91 -11.95 -17.21 12.77
N GLN A 92 -11.51 -18.09 13.69
CA GLN A 92 -12.00 -19.47 13.78
C GLN A 92 -12.94 -19.75 14.95
N ASP A 93 -13.04 -18.82 15.92
CA ASP A 93 -14.01 -18.93 17.03
C ASP A 93 -15.09 -17.84 16.90
N PRO A 94 -16.29 -18.20 16.43
CA PRO A 94 -17.39 -17.24 16.23
C PRO A 94 -17.84 -16.52 17.51
N ASN A 95 -17.69 -17.14 18.69
CA ASN A 95 -18.09 -16.53 19.95
C ASN A 95 -17.08 -15.43 20.34
N LEU A 96 -15.79 -15.72 20.20
CA LEU A 96 -14.73 -14.74 20.45
C LEU A 96 -14.75 -13.61 19.40
N ALA A 97 -15.03 -13.96 18.14
CA ALA A 97 -15.26 -12.99 17.07
C ALA A 97 -16.37 -11.99 17.43
N ALA A 98 -17.54 -12.48 17.85
CA ALA A 98 -18.67 -11.63 18.21
C ALA A 98 -18.33 -10.68 19.37
N GLN A 99 -17.62 -11.17 20.38
CA GLN A 99 -17.17 -10.35 21.52
C GLN A 99 -16.14 -9.30 21.11
N LEU A 100 -15.27 -9.62 20.15
CA LEU A 100 -14.34 -8.64 19.59
C LEU A 100 -15.09 -7.59 18.76
N ILE A 101 -16.03 -7.99 17.90
CA ILE A 101 -16.85 -7.07 17.09
C ILE A 101 -17.66 -6.13 17.98
N ALA A 102 -18.19 -6.62 19.10
CA ALA A 102 -18.91 -5.82 20.09
C ALA A 102 -18.07 -4.71 20.73
N THR A 103 -16.72 -4.75 20.62
CA THR A 103 -15.90 -3.61 21.06
C THR A 103 -16.07 -2.39 20.16
N GLY A 104 -16.56 -2.56 18.93
CA GLY A 104 -16.84 -1.47 17.99
C GLY A 104 -15.57 -0.71 17.62
N THR A 105 -15.66 0.63 17.64
CA THR A 105 -14.53 1.51 17.33
C THR A 105 -13.63 1.84 18.53
N ARG A 106 -13.96 1.32 19.72
CA ARG A 106 -13.25 1.63 20.97
C ARG A 106 -11.80 1.17 20.90
N GLU A 107 -10.93 1.91 21.56
CA GLU A 107 -9.52 1.55 21.67
C GLU A 107 -9.36 0.33 22.59
N ILE A 108 -8.67 -0.71 22.11
CA ILE A 108 -8.39 -1.92 22.88
C ILE A 108 -6.98 -1.80 23.48
N VAL A 109 -6.88 -1.89 24.81
CA VAL A 109 -5.63 -1.63 25.54
C VAL A 109 -5.34 -2.76 26.52
N ASP A 110 -4.24 -3.50 26.31
CA ASP A 110 -3.77 -4.40 27.37
C ASP A 110 -2.93 -3.69 28.43
N ALA A 111 -3.55 -3.64 29.60
CA ALA A 111 -3.12 -2.93 30.79
C ALA A 111 -2.34 -3.86 31.73
N SER A 112 -1.49 -4.73 31.19
CA SER A 112 -0.62 -5.59 31.99
C SER A 112 0.53 -4.77 32.59
N PRO A 113 0.64 -4.68 33.93
CA PRO A 113 1.75 -3.96 34.59
C PRO A 113 3.11 -4.65 34.39
N ARG A 114 3.10 -5.95 34.04
CA ARG A 114 4.28 -6.81 34.04
C ARG A 114 4.74 -7.23 32.66
N ASP A 115 3.86 -7.12 31.66
CA ASP A 115 4.24 -7.39 30.27
C ASP A 115 4.86 -6.12 29.68
N ARG A 116 6.16 -6.17 29.40
CA ARG A 116 6.92 -5.07 28.81
C ARG A 116 7.06 -5.18 27.29
N ILE A 117 6.65 -6.30 26.72
CA ILE A 117 6.75 -6.57 25.28
C ILE A 117 5.45 -6.16 24.63
N TRP A 118 4.34 -6.61 25.21
CA TRP A 118 3.01 -6.38 24.67
C TRP A 118 2.23 -5.39 25.54
N GLY A 119 2.31 -5.50 26.87
CA GLY A 119 1.57 -4.69 27.85
C GLY A 119 1.96 -3.21 27.91
N TRP A 120 1.04 -2.37 28.37
CA TRP A 120 1.32 -0.94 28.59
C TRP A 120 2.22 -0.68 29.82
N GLY A 121 2.43 -1.70 30.66
CA GLY A 121 3.25 -1.60 31.86
C GLY A 121 2.58 -0.87 33.02
N LEU A 122 1.30 -0.50 32.93
CA LEU A 122 0.46 -0.07 34.06
C LEU A 122 -0.85 -0.87 34.09
N GLY A 123 -1.40 -1.10 35.29
CA GLY A 123 -2.68 -1.78 35.50
C GLY A 123 -3.90 -0.95 35.08
N ALA A 124 -5.02 -1.60 34.74
CA ALA A 124 -6.23 -0.95 34.22
C ALA A 124 -6.73 0.24 35.07
N ARG A 125 -6.70 0.11 36.41
CA ARG A 125 -7.09 1.21 37.33
C ARG A 125 -6.19 2.44 37.18
N LEU A 126 -4.87 2.23 37.15
CA LEU A 126 -3.91 3.32 37.00
C LEU A 126 -3.95 3.92 35.59
N MET A 127 -4.26 3.09 34.58
CA MET A 127 -4.48 3.52 33.19
C MET A 127 -5.64 4.49 33.06
N ARG A 128 -6.80 4.17 33.67
CA ARG A 128 -7.97 5.06 33.70
C ARG A 128 -7.62 6.41 34.34
N ILE A 129 -6.91 6.41 35.47
CA ILE A 129 -6.49 7.63 36.19
C ILE A 129 -5.53 8.48 35.33
N THR A 130 -4.51 7.86 34.72
CA THR A 130 -3.54 8.60 33.89
C THR A 130 -4.12 9.19 32.61
N ARG A 131 -5.30 8.73 32.16
CA ARG A 131 -5.96 9.21 30.93
C ARG A 131 -6.98 10.31 31.14
N HIS A 132 -7.72 10.27 32.26
CA HIS A 132 -8.78 11.26 32.54
C HIS A 132 -8.30 12.48 33.34
N GLY A 133 -6.98 12.67 33.48
CA GLY A 133 -6.41 13.89 34.07
C GLY A 133 -6.57 13.97 35.58
N TYR A 134 -5.63 13.38 36.32
CA TYR A 134 -5.29 13.85 37.67
C TYR A 134 -3.80 13.60 37.91
N ASP A 135 -3.03 14.68 38.07
CA ASP A 135 -1.74 14.69 38.75
C ASP A 135 -1.96 15.19 40.18
N PRO A 136 -1.94 14.31 41.18
CA PRO A 136 -1.68 14.71 42.53
C PRO A 136 -0.51 13.87 43.06
N LEU A 137 0.72 14.27 42.75
CA LEU A 137 1.84 14.37 43.69
C LEU A 137 3.14 14.35 42.87
N GLY A 138 3.75 15.53 42.76
CA GLY A 138 5.08 15.70 42.20
C GLY A 138 6.09 14.76 42.87
N CYS A 139 6.57 13.78 42.12
CA CYS A 139 7.85 13.14 42.34
C CYS A 139 8.54 13.00 40.99
N GLY A 140 9.55 13.84 40.81
CA GLY A 140 10.38 13.88 39.62
C GLY A 140 11.20 12.61 39.41
N ARG A 141 11.69 12.51 38.17
CA ARG A 141 12.59 11.50 37.59
C ARG A 141 11.92 10.26 37.01
N ALA A 142 11.69 10.30 35.69
CA ALA A 142 12.22 9.28 34.78
C ALA A 142 12.18 9.78 33.31
N PRO A 143 13.30 10.30 32.76
CA PRO A 143 13.44 10.53 31.33
C PRO A 143 13.79 9.21 30.62
N SER A 144 12.97 8.81 29.63
CA SER A 144 13.21 7.80 28.56
C SER A 144 11.96 6.97 28.20
N HIS A 145 10.91 6.95 29.03
CA HIS A 145 9.78 6.02 28.86
C HIS A 145 8.57 6.52 28.05
N ARG A 146 8.48 7.81 27.72
CA ARG A 146 7.32 8.37 26.97
C ARG A 146 7.33 8.01 25.47
N ALA A 147 8.50 7.83 24.85
CA ALA A 147 8.62 7.54 23.43
C ALA A 147 8.20 6.09 23.09
N ARG A 148 8.74 5.08 23.79
CA ARG A 148 8.37 3.66 23.59
C ARG A 148 6.88 3.37 23.84
N ARG A 149 6.21 4.14 24.72
CA ARG A 149 4.80 3.91 25.11
C ARG A 149 3.78 4.43 24.09
N ARG A 150 4.19 5.23 23.09
CA ARG A 150 3.35 5.60 21.94
C ARG A 150 3.39 4.53 20.85
N GLU A 151 4.54 3.90 20.59
CA GLU A 151 4.68 2.79 19.64
C GLU A 151 3.83 1.56 20.02
N THR A 152 3.85 1.14 21.30
CA THR A 152 3.06 -0.02 21.76
C THR A 152 1.54 0.19 21.66
N LYS A 153 1.07 1.45 21.69
CA LYS A 153 -0.34 1.82 21.51
C LYS A 153 -0.82 1.59 20.07
N SER A 154 0.02 1.90 19.08
CA SER A 154 -0.28 1.71 17.66
C SER A 154 -0.36 0.21 17.32
N ILE A 155 0.64 -0.54 17.76
CA ILE A 155 0.81 -1.97 17.48
C ILE A 155 -0.39 -2.84 17.92
N ARG A 156 -0.98 -2.57 19.09
CA ARG A 156 -2.08 -3.39 19.61
C ARG A 156 -3.46 -3.05 19.06
N HIS A 157 -3.74 -1.78 18.83
CA HIS A 157 -4.94 -1.39 18.09
C HIS A 157 -4.92 -2.06 16.71
N GLN A 158 -3.76 -2.11 16.05
CA GLN A 158 -3.57 -2.79 14.77
C GLN A 158 -3.81 -4.32 14.83
N PHE A 159 -3.36 -5.03 15.88
CA PHE A 159 -3.60 -6.49 16.03
C PHE A 159 -5.09 -6.85 16.04
N TYR A 160 -5.88 -6.19 16.89
CA TYR A 160 -7.30 -6.49 17.04
C TYR A 160 -8.13 -5.94 15.88
N ARG A 161 -7.74 -4.79 15.30
CA ARG A 161 -8.39 -4.27 14.09
C ARG A 161 -8.17 -5.16 12.87
N ARG A 162 -6.97 -5.75 12.71
CA ARG A 162 -6.73 -6.77 11.68
C ARG A 162 -7.66 -7.98 11.88
N ALA A 163 -7.81 -8.49 13.10
CA ALA A 163 -8.76 -9.58 13.37
C ALA A 163 -10.21 -9.18 13.03
N LEU A 164 -10.63 -7.94 13.35
CA LEU A 164 -11.96 -7.41 13.07
C LEU A 164 -12.29 -7.25 11.57
N HIS A 165 -11.29 -6.95 10.73
CA HIS A 165 -11.50 -6.67 9.30
C HIS A 165 -11.60 -7.92 8.42
N PHE A 166 -11.34 -9.11 8.97
CA PHE A 166 -11.29 -10.37 8.22
C PHE A 166 -12.18 -11.48 8.79
N ILE A 167 -12.90 -11.24 9.89
CA ILE A 167 -14.00 -12.12 10.29
C ILE A 167 -15.10 -11.95 9.24
N PRO A 168 -15.39 -12.97 8.41
CA PRO A 168 -16.49 -12.88 7.46
C PRO A 168 -17.79 -12.71 8.25
N LEU A 169 -18.70 -11.86 7.76
CA LEU A 169 -20.10 -11.91 8.13
C LEU A 169 -20.60 -13.32 7.76
N ILE A 170 -20.54 -14.27 8.71
CA ILE A 170 -21.05 -15.62 8.53
C ILE A 170 -22.56 -15.51 8.31
N PRO A 171 -23.11 -15.83 7.12
CA PRO A 171 -24.54 -16.07 7.00
C PRO A 171 -24.85 -17.30 7.85
N LYS A 172 -25.93 -17.24 8.64
CA LYS A 172 -26.39 -18.37 9.47
C LYS A 172 -26.34 -19.66 8.65
N ALA A 173 -25.55 -20.62 9.13
CA ALA A 173 -25.41 -21.93 8.50
C ALA A 173 -26.75 -22.68 8.58
N ASP A 174 -27.30 -23.06 7.43
CA ASP A 174 -28.18 -24.23 7.36
C ASP A 174 -27.30 -25.48 7.43
N THR A 175 -27.44 -26.19 8.54
CA THR A 175 -26.74 -27.44 8.84
C THR A 175 -27.34 -28.58 8.03
N THR A 176 -26.64 -29.03 6.99
CA THR A 176 -26.39 -30.46 6.67
C THR A 176 -25.71 -30.52 5.31
N THR A 177 -24.44 -30.94 5.27
CA THR A 177 -23.84 -31.89 4.31
C THR A 177 -22.34 -31.94 4.58
N SER A 178 -21.81 -33.12 4.89
CA SER A 178 -20.37 -33.37 4.94
C SER A 178 -19.76 -33.20 3.55
N MET A 179 -18.76 -32.34 3.40
CA MET A 179 -17.93 -32.33 2.18
C MET A 179 -16.45 -32.17 2.52
N SER A 180 -15.66 -32.91 1.76
CA SER A 180 -14.22 -33.08 1.81
C SER A 180 -13.44 -31.77 1.84
N LEU A 181 -12.36 -31.74 2.63
CA LEU A 181 -11.26 -30.79 2.51
C LEU A 181 -10.53 -30.99 1.17
N GLN A 182 -11.08 -30.44 0.12
CA GLN A 182 -10.29 -29.96 -1.01
C GLN A 182 -10.11 -28.46 -0.78
N SER A 183 -8.87 -28.01 -0.58
CA SER A 183 -8.49 -26.61 -0.71
C SER A 183 -8.73 -26.20 -2.16
N GLN A 184 -9.98 -25.87 -2.47
CA GLN A 184 -10.34 -25.25 -3.73
C GLN A 184 -9.55 -23.92 -3.81
N PRO A 185 -8.83 -23.64 -4.91
CA PRO A 185 -8.34 -22.29 -5.13
C PRO A 185 -9.55 -21.37 -5.09
N THR A 186 -9.62 -20.48 -4.10
CA THR A 186 -10.75 -19.58 -3.96
C THR A 186 -10.80 -18.74 -5.22
N THR A 187 -11.87 -18.87 -6.00
CA THR A 187 -12.06 -18.05 -7.19
C THR A 187 -11.96 -16.58 -6.74
N PRO A 188 -11.12 -15.76 -7.39
CA PRO A 188 -10.96 -14.37 -7.00
C PRO A 188 -12.31 -13.65 -6.99
N THR A 189 -12.58 -12.90 -5.93
CA THR A 189 -13.81 -12.12 -5.80
C THR A 189 -13.83 -11.02 -6.88
N ALA A 190 -14.90 -10.97 -7.67
CA ALA A 190 -15.07 -9.93 -8.68
C ALA A 190 -15.62 -8.65 -8.05
N ILE A 191 -15.03 -7.51 -8.40
CA ILE A 191 -15.45 -6.16 -7.99
C ILE A 191 -15.66 -5.34 -9.26
N GLN A 192 -16.75 -4.58 -9.29
CA GLN A 192 -17.05 -3.68 -10.40
C GLN A 192 -16.66 -2.26 -10.03
N ALA A 193 -15.85 -1.64 -10.86
CA ALA A 193 -15.61 -0.21 -10.85
C ALA A 193 -16.79 0.53 -11.46
N THR A 194 -17.01 1.76 -11.02
CA THR A 194 -18.05 2.64 -11.53
C THR A 194 -17.45 3.91 -12.10
N GLU A 195 -18.04 4.45 -13.15
CA GLU A 195 -17.64 5.75 -13.69
C GLU A 195 -17.80 6.85 -12.63
N TRP A 196 -16.77 7.68 -12.49
CA TRP A 196 -16.76 8.80 -11.58
C TRP A 196 -16.86 10.14 -12.32
N THR A 197 -16.00 10.33 -13.32
CA THR A 197 -16.03 11.46 -14.25
C THR A 197 -15.24 11.11 -15.51
N SER A 198 -15.48 11.87 -16.58
CA SER A 198 -14.78 11.71 -17.85
C SER A 198 -14.19 13.03 -18.33
N LEU A 199 -13.16 12.98 -19.17
CA LEU A 199 -12.54 14.16 -19.77
C LEU A 199 -13.61 14.99 -20.50
N PRO A 200 -13.80 16.28 -20.12
CA PRO A 200 -14.79 17.14 -20.74
C PRO A 200 -14.59 17.29 -22.25
N SER A 201 -15.69 17.40 -22.99
CA SER A 201 -15.68 17.46 -24.45
C SER A 201 -14.86 18.63 -25.00
N GLN A 202 -14.80 19.77 -24.29
CA GLN A 202 -13.97 20.91 -24.72
C GLN A 202 -12.46 20.62 -24.72
N TYR A 203 -12.01 19.58 -24.01
CA TYR A 203 -10.61 19.17 -23.99
C TYR A 203 -10.31 18.01 -24.94
N ARG A 204 -11.32 17.34 -25.50
CA ARG A 204 -11.11 16.26 -26.47
C ARG A 204 -10.63 16.80 -27.80
N ARG A 205 -9.82 16.01 -28.51
CA ARG A 205 -9.33 16.33 -29.86
C ARG A 205 -9.70 15.24 -30.86
N PRO A 206 -10.99 15.05 -31.19
CA PRO A 206 -11.44 13.95 -32.04
C PRO A 206 -10.70 13.90 -33.38
N GLY A 207 -10.21 12.73 -33.76
CA GLY A 207 -9.46 12.53 -34.99
C GLY A 207 -8.04 13.12 -34.98
N GLY A 208 -7.55 13.58 -33.83
CA GLY A 208 -6.20 14.10 -33.69
C GLY A 208 -5.14 13.05 -33.96
N GLN A 209 -4.11 13.44 -34.70
CA GLN A 209 -2.87 12.65 -34.86
C GLN A 209 -1.75 13.40 -34.16
N SER A 210 -1.11 12.75 -33.20
CA SER A 210 0.06 13.27 -32.49
C SER A 210 1.29 12.41 -32.78
N GLU A 211 2.46 12.92 -32.41
CA GLU A 211 3.71 12.14 -32.46
C GLU A 211 3.55 10.81 -31.70
N HIS A 212 2.98 10.87 -30.49
CA HIS A 212 2.64 9.70 -29.70
C HIS A 212 1.74 8.70 -30.46
N SER A 213 0.65 9.17 -31.06
CA SER A 213 -0.31 8.26 -31.72
C SER A 213 0.31 7.61 -32.97
N LEU A 214 1.13 8.34 -33.73
CA LEU A 214 1.87 7.83 -34.88
C LEU A 214 2.83 6.70 -34.49
N HIS A 215 3.63 6.90 -33.44
CA HIS A 215 4.71 5.97 -33.10
C HIS A 215 4.29 4.87 -32.11
N GLN A 216 3.41 5.15 -31.15
CA GLN A 216 3.02 4.20 -30.10
C GLN A 216 1.66 3.53 -30.35
N LYS A 217 0.77 4.19 -31.10
CA LYS A 217 -0.56 3.66 -31.44
C LYS A 217 -0.71 3.33 -32.92
N ARG A 218 0.40 3.17 -33.66
CA ARG A 218 0.43 2.77 -35.08
C ARG A 218 -0.40 3.70 -35.98
N GLY A 219 -0.44 4.99 -35.65
CA GLY A 219 -1.18 6.00 -36.40
C GLY A 219 -2.69 6.03 -36.16
N HIS A 220 -3.22 5.18 -35.25
CA HIS A 220 -4.62 5.29 -34.85
C HIS A 220 -4.85 6.67 -34.22
N PRO A 221 -5.84 7.45 -34.71
CA PRO A 221 -6.18 8.72 -34.09
C PRO A 221 -6.63 8.51 -32.65
N LEU A 222 -6.23 9.43 -31.79
CA LEU A 222 -6.69 9.50 -30.40
C LEU A 222 -7.35 10.85 -30.19
N ASP A 223 -8.38 10.93 -29.34
CA ASP A 223 -8.91 12.21 -28.88
C ASP A 223 -8.31 12.65 -27.53
N SER A 224 -7.77 11.69 -26.79
CA SER A 224 -6.95 11.77 -25.58
C SER A 224 -6.37 10.38 -25.28
N PHE A 225 -5.39 10.30 -24.39
CA PHE A 225 -5.00 9.05 -23.74
C PHE A 225 -4.58 9.37 -22.30
N LEU A 226 -5.49 9.17 -21.36
CA LEU A 226 -5.25 9.53 -19.95
C LEU A 226 -4.34 8.51 -19.26
N GLU A 227 -3.51 8.99 -18.34
CA GLU A 227 -2.57 8.19 -17.56
C GLU A 227 -2.26 8.81 -16.19
N GLY A 228 -1.41 8.13 -15.42
CA GLY A 228 -0.68 8.70 -14.28
C GLY A 228 -1.54 9.39 -13.22
N PRO A 229 -2.61 8.75 -12.70
CA PRO A 229 -3.43 9.35 -11.67
C PRO A 229 -2.63 9.56 -10.38
N LEU A 230 -2.72 10.76 -9.80
CA LEU A 230 -2.07 11.10 -8.54
C LEU A 230 -3.03 11.90 -7.66
N TYR A 231 -3.41 11.36 -6.51
CA TYR A 231 -4.18 12.12 -5.52
C TYR A 231 -3.25 12.87 -4.57
N ILE A 232 -3.55 14.15 -4.32
CA ILE A 232 -2.84 14.97 -3.34
C ILE A 232 -3.85 15.43 -2.27
N PRO A 233 -3.84 14.82 -1.05
CA PRO A 233 -4.81 15.12 0.00
C PRO A 233 -4.85 16.59 0.40
N SER A 234 -3.69 17.25 0.50
CA SER A 234 -3.58 18.66 0.89
C SER A 234 -4.21 19.62 -0.12
N LEU A 235 -4.46 19.17 -1.35
CA LEU A 235 -5.12 19.95 -2.40
C LEU A 235 -6.54 19.48 -2.68
N GLY A 236 -6.97 18.34 -2.15
CA GLY A 236 -8.29 17.75 -2.46
C GLY A 236 -8.45 17.36 -3.93
N CYS A 237 -7.34 17.23 -4.68
CA CYS A 237 -7.37 17.05 -6.13
C CYS A 237 -6.75 15.71 -6.57
N LEU A 238 -7.38 15.10 -7.57
CA LEU A 238 -6.78 14.06 -8.40
C LEU A 238 -6.14 14.71 -9.62
N PHE A 239 -4.86 14.44 -9.87
CA PHE A 239 -4.17 14.82 -11.09
C PHE A 239 -4.15 13.65 -12.05
N VAL A 240 -4.25 13.93 -13.35
CA VAL A 240 -4.08 12.94 -14.43
C VAL A 240 -3.34 13.59 -15.59
N VAL A 241 -2.62 12.81 -16.36
CA VAL A 241 -1.92 13.28 -17.55
C VAL A 241 -2.67 12.85 -18.81
N ASP A 242 -2.42 13.56 -19.90
CA ASP A 242 -2.89 13.22 -21.24
C ASP A 242 -1.68 13.21 -22.18
N ILE A 243 -1.13 12.01 -22.37
CA ILE A 243 0.15 11.78 -23.04
C ILE A 243 0.20 12.39 -24.45
N PRO A 244 -0.78 12.15 -25.34
CA PRO A 244 -0.64 12.49 -26.76
C PRO A 244 -0.57 13.99 -27.03
N TYR A 245 -0.96 14.82 -26.06
CA TYR A 245 -1.06 16.27 -26.19
C TYR A 245 -0.29 17.05 -25.14
N GLY A 246 0.54 16.37 -24.33
CA GLY A 246 1.43 17.06 -23.40
C GLY A 246 0.71 17.81 -22.28
N ARG A 247 -0.42 17.26 -21.78
CA ARG A 247 -1.27 17.97 -20.80
C ARG A 247 -1.31 17.30 -19.45
N ILE A 248 -1.47 18.12 -18.42
CA ILE A 248 -1.76 17.68 -17.05
C ILE A 248 -3.04 18.37 -16.60
N PHE A 249 -3.97 17.58 -16.08
CA PHE A 249 -5.23 18.06 -15.52
C PHE A 249 -5.25 17.82 -14.02
N SER A 250 -6.03 18.66 -13.33
CA SER A 250 -6.48 18.44 -11.95
C SER A 250 -7.99 18.29 -11.95
N ILE A 251 -8.50 17.45 -11.06
CA ILE A 251 -9.90 17.16 -10.86
C ILE A 251 -10.17 17.31 -9.37
N ASP A 252 -11.03 18.25 -9.01
CA ASP A 252 -11.48 18.42 -7.63
C ASP A 252 -12.30 17.18 -7.21
N VAL A 253 -11.95 16.56 -6.08
CA VAL A 253 -12.58 15.29 -5.67
C VAL A 253 -14.03 15.48 -5.18
N GLU A 254 -14.40 16.67 -4.73
CA GLU A 254 -15.77 16.95 -4.26
C GLU A 254 -16.67 17.38 -5.41
N THR A 255 -16.22 18.35 -6.22
CA THR A 255 -17.03 18.96 -7.29
C THR A 255 -16.92 18.24 -8.62
N ARG A 256 -15.86 17.43 -8.82
CA ARG A 256 -15.48 16.79 -10.08
C ARG A 256 -15.14 17.77 -11.20
N GLU A 257 -14.84 19.02 -10.85
CA GLU A 257 -14.44 20.04 -11.81
C GLU A 257 -13.03 19.75 -12.35
N TRP A 258 -12.92 19.77 -13.69
CA TRP A 258 -11.64 19.60 -14.38
C TRP A 258 -10.99 20.94 -14.67
N ARG A 259 -9.71 21.06 -14.37
CA ARG A 259 -8.87 22.20 -14.73
C ARG A 259 -7.61 21.73 -15.45
N LEU A 260 -7.30 22.39 -16.57
CA LEU A 260 -5.98 22.28 -17.21
C LEU A 260 -4.94 22.96 -16.33
N VAL A 261 -3.91 22.21 -15.94
CA VAL A 261 -2.81 22.67 -15.07
C VAL A 261 -1.62 23.10 -15.90
N LEU A 262 -1.20 22.25 -16.84
CA LEU A 262 -0.09 22.49 -17.77
C LEU A 262 -0.40 21.90 -19.15
N ALA A 263 0.12 22.54 -20.19
CA ALA A 263 0.15 22.08 -21.56
C ALA A 263 1.50 22.49 -22.20
N TYR A 264 2.34 21.52 -22.55
CA TYR A 264 3.69 21.76 -23.05
C TYR A 264 4.09 20.71 -24.09
N ASP A 265 5.23 20.90 -24.77
CA ASP A 265 5.75 19.92 -25.73
C ASP A 265 6.41 18.74 -25.01
N GLY A 266 5.58 17.82 -24.52
CA GLY A 266 6.00 16.63 -23.81
C GLY A 266 5.02 15.47 -23.97
N GLU A 267 5.38 14.35 -23.37
CA GLU A 267 4.55 13.15 -23.27
C GLU A 267 4.47 12.72 -21.80
N PRO A 268 3.81 13.51 -20.92
CA PRO A 268 3.67 13.18 -19.51
C PRO A 268 2.93 11.86 -19.37
N ASN A 269 3.45 10.97 -18.53
CA ASN A 269 2.97 9.60 -18.42
C ASN A 269 2.68 9.21 -16.97
N GLY A 270 3.68 9.30 -16.09
CA GLY A 270 3.53 9.02 -14.65
C GLY A 270 3.66 10.28 -13.81
N LEU A 271 2.95 10.32 -12.68
CA LEU A 271 3.04 11.40 -11.70
C LEU A 271 3.34 10.84 -10.31
N ALA A 272 4.20 11.51 -9.55
CA ALA A 272 4.32 11.28 -8.12
C ALA A 272 4.50 12.58 -7.34
N TYR A 273 3.97 12.62 -6.12
CA TYR A 273 4.17 13.74 -5.23
C TYR A 273 5.44 13.55 -4.41
N HIS A 274 6.36 14.51 -4.49
CA HIS A 274 7.57 14.53 -3.68
C HIS A 274 7.34 15.41 -2.45
N HIS A 275 6.86 14.81 -1.36
CA HIS A 275 6.49 15.48 -0.11
C HIS A 275 7.61 16.33 0.53
N PRO A 276 8.92 16.02 0.43
CA PRO A 276 9.94 16.89 1.03
C PRO A 276 10.11 18.23 0.31
N THR A 277 9.79 18.31 -0.99
CA THR A 277 9.90 19.55 -1.78
C THR A 277 8.54 20.14 -2.15
N ASN A 278 7.44 19.46 -1.85
CA ASN A 278 6.08 19.81 -2.28
C ASN A 278 5.97 20.01 -3.79
N ARG A 279 6.63 19.16 -4.58
CA ARG A 279 6.59 19.19 -6.05
C ARG A 279 5.85 17.96 -6.57
N ILE A 280 5.13 18.12 -7.67
CA ILE A 280 4.77 16.99 -8.52
C ILE A 280 5.96 16.70 -9.42
N LEU A 281 6.39 15.44 -9.42
CA LEU A 281 7.36 14.90 -10.35
C LEU A 281 6.63 14.23 -11.50
N ILE A 282 7.15 14.39 -12.72
CA ILE A 282 6.58 13.88 -13.96
C ILE A 282 7.58 12.92 -14.59
N ALA A 283 7.17 11.67 -14.82
CA ALA A 283 7.82 10.82 -15.82
C ALA A 283 7.27 11.21 -17.19
N ASP A 284 8.06 11.95 -17.94
CA ASP A 284 7.71 12.39 -19.29
C ASP A 284 8.50 11.56 -20.31
N PHE A 285 7.78 10.85 -21.17
CA PHE A 285 8.38 9.94 -22.15
C PHE A 285 9.30 10.69 -23.13
N LYS A 286 9.00 11.96 -23.44
CA LYS A 286 9.75 12.77 -24.39
C LYS A 286 10.90 13.54 -23.73
N GLN A 287 10.68 14.08 -22.53
CA GLN A 287 11.56 15.09 -21.92
C GLN A 287 12.37 14.58 -20.72
N GLY A 288 12.07 13.40 -20.17
CA GLY A 288 12.77 12.84 -19.01
C GLY A 288 11.97 12.99 -17.70
N ILE A 289 12.66 13.17 -16.57
CA ILE A 289 12.01 13.49 -15.30
C ILE A 289 11.91 15.00 -15.14
N LEU A 290 10.70 15.51 -14.99
CA LEU A 290 10.39 16.94 -14.83
C LEU A 290 9.72 17.17 -13.47
N ALA A 291 9.56 18.43 -13.08
CA ALA A 291 8.84 18.81 -11.87
C ALA A 291 8.15 20.16 -11.97
N PHE A 292 7.08 20.34 -11.22
CA PHE A 292 6.46 21.64 -10.98
C PHE A 292 5.87 21.73 -9.57
N ASP A 293 5.61 22.96 -9.12
CA ASP A 293 4.91 23.24 -7.86
C ASP A 293 3.40 23.32 -8.12
N PRO A 294 2.58 22.36 -7.64
CA PRO A 294 1.14 22.42 -7.86
C PRO A 294 0.47 23.55 -7.06
N THR A 295 1.14 24.12 -6.05
CA THR A 295 0.61 25.20 -5.19
C THR A 295 0.95 26.59 -5.71
N ALA A 296 1.92 26.69 -6.63
CA ALA A 296 2.30 27.97 -7.24
C ALA A 296 1.28 28.48 -8.27
N HIS A 297 0.21 27.71 -8.53
CA HIS A 297 -0.80 28.01 -9.55
C HIS A 297 -0.17 28.36 -10.91
N PRO A 298 0.55 27.43 -11.54
CA PRO A 298 1.25 27.71 -12.80
C PRO A 298 0.28 28.19 -13.89
N ASP A 299 0.78 29.00 -14.80
CA ASP A 299 0.08 29.28 -16.05
C ASP A 299 0.03 27.97 -16.86
N PRO A 300 -1.10 27.64 -17.51
CA PRO A 300 -1.18 26.46 -18.35
C PRO A 300 -0.11 26.36 -19.45
N ASN A 301 0.54 27.46 -19.84
CA ASN A 301 1.61 27.49 -20.83
C ASN A 301 3.02 27.46 -20.22
N ASP A 302 3.14 27.39 -18.89
CA ASP A 302 4.44 27.26 -18.23
C ASP A 302 5.10 25.93 -18.58
N ALA A 303 6.42 25.94 -18.71
CA ALA A 303 7.19 24.71 -18.89
C ALA A 303 7.56 24.12 -17.52
N PRO A 304 7.32 22.82 -17.27
CA PRO A 304 7.83 22.17 -16.07
C PRO A 304 9.36 22.17 -16.06
N THR A 305 9.95 22.16 -14.86
CA THR A 305 11.41 22.21 -14.67
C THR A 305 12.03 20.84 -14.92
N PRO A 306 13.01 20.71 -15.85
CA PRO A 306 13.71 19.45 -16.04
C PRO A 306 14.61 19.11 -14.84
N LEU A 307 14.53 17.88 -14.35
CA LEU A 307 15.38 17.33 -13.28
C LEU A 307 16.42 16.35 -13.82
N VAL A 308 15.97 15.32 -14.55
CA VAL A 308 16.85 14.27 -15.09
C VAL A 308 16.50 14.01 -16.53
N THR A 309 17.40 14.37 -17.45
CA THR A 309 17.18 14.17 -18.90
C THR A 309 18.20 13.24 -19.55
N ARG A 310 19.26 12.88 -18.82
CA ARG A 310 20.37 12.08 -19.33
C ARG A 310 20.94 11.13 -18.29
N TYR A 311 21.53 10.04 -18.77
CA TYR A 311 22.32 9.09 -18.00
C TYR A 311 23.60 8.76 -18.77
N HIS A 312 24.76 8.97 -18.15
CA HIS A 312 26.09 8.83 -18.79
C HIS A 312 26.20 9.52 -20.17
N GLY A 313 25.56 10.69 -20.32
CA GLY A 313 25.58 11.48 -21.57
C GLY A 313 24.49 11.12 -22.58
N GLU A 314 23.89 9.93 -22.49
CA GLU A 314 22.76 9.51 -23.33
C GLU A 314 21.45 10.10 -22.82
N ARG A 315 20.46 10.30 -23.72
CA ARG A 315 19.09 10.59 -23.29
C ARG A 315 18.49 9.36 -22.59
N LEU A 316 17.56 9.61 -21.68
CA LEU A 316 16.65 8.55 -21.20
C LEU A 316 15.88 8.01 -22.42
N LYS A 317 15.54 6.71 -22.42
CA LYS A 317 14.84 6.07 -23.54
C LYS A 317 13.38 6.50 -23.62
N GLY A 318 12.79 6.83 -22.48
CA GLY A 318 11.43 7.33 -22.35
C GLY A 318 10.86 6.90 -21.00
N PRO A 319 10.91 7.77 -19.98
CA PRO A 319 10.29 7.50 -18.69
C PRO A 319 8.80 7.21 -18.78
N ASN A 320 8.30 6.38 -17.87
CA ASN A 320 6.91 5.96 -17.90
C ASN A 320 6.21 6.13 -16.56
N ASP A 321 6.74 5.59 -15.47
CA ASP A 321 6.16 5.77 -14.13
C ASP A 321 7.22 5.99 -13.05
N LEU A 322 6.79 6.47 -11.87
CA LEU A 322 7.66 6.80 -10.75
C LEU A 322 6.96 6.65 -9.39
N VAL A 323 7.75 6.32 -8.36
CA VAL A 323 7.30 6.31 -6.96
C VAL A 323 8.29 7.06 -6.08
N VAL A 324 7.76 7.68 -5.02
CA VAL A 324 8.54 8.34 -3.98
C VAL A 324 8.42 7.56 -2.68
N THR A 325 9.58 7.17 -2.14
CA THR A 325 9.71 6.49 -0.83
C THR A 325 9.39 7.43 0.33
N SER A 326 9.20 6.89 1.54
CA SER A 326 9.00 7.66 2.77
C SER A 326 10.10 8.70 3.02
N THR A 327 11.33 8.40 2.61
CA THR A 327 12.50 9.28 2.80
C THR A 327 12.66 10.30 1.67
N GLY A 328 11.80 10.29 0.65
CA GLY A 328 11.91 11.17 -0.52
C GLY A 328 12.81 10.63 -1.64
N LYS A 329 13.37 9.42 -1.51
CA LYS A 329 14.09 8.79 -2.63
C LYS A 329 13.10 8.47 -3.75
N VAL A 330 13.47 8.81 -4.98
CA VAL A 330 12.66 8.63 -6.18
C VAL A 330 13.13 7.38 -6.91
N TYR A 331 12.21 6.52 -7.31
CA TYR A 331 12.44 5.43 -8.26
C TYR A 331 11.57 5.67 -9.49
N PHE A 332 12.09 5.36 -10.68
CA PHE A 332 11.30 5.48 -11.91
C PHE A 332 11.70 4.45 -12.95
N THR A 333 10.77 4.18 -13.88
CA THR A 333 11.00 3.33 -15.04
C THR A 333 11.38 4.16 -16.26
N ASP A 334 12.48 3.79 -16.90
CA ASP A 334 12.89 4.26 -18.23
C ASP A 334 12.51 3.17 -19.25
N GLN A 335 11.24 3.23 -19.67
CA GLN A 335 10.54 2.20 -20.41
C GLN A 335 11.02 2.08 -21.84
N GLY A 336 11.08 3.21 -22.55
CA GLY A 336 11.73 3.30 -23.85
C GLY A 336 11.15 2.44 -24.96
N MET A 337 9.89 2.00 -24.86
CA MET A 337 9.25 1.05 -25.78
C MET A 337 10.03 -0.26 -25.98
N THR A 338 10.81 -0.65 -24.97
CA THR A 338 11.60 -1.89 -24.94
C THR A 338 10.70 -3.13 -24.88
N GLY A 339 11.22 -4.31 -25.17
CA GLY A 339 10.42 -5.54 -25.23
C GLY A 339 11.26 -6.80 -25.07
N LEU A 340 10.67 -7.98 -25.25
CA LEU A 340 11.41 -9.24 -25.09
C LEU A 340 12.60 -9.39 -26.05
N HIS A 341 12.49 -8.81 -27.25
CA HIS A 341 13.56 -8.82 -28.26
C HIS A 341 14.64 -7.75 -28.02
N ASP A 342 14.34 -6.75 -27.19
CA ASP A 342 15.25 -5.68 -26.77
C ASP A 342 14.92 -5.31 -25.32
N PRO A 343 15.32 -6.13 -24.33
CA PRO A 343 14.93 -5.92 -22.94
C PRO A 343 15.85 -4.89 -22.28
N THR A 344 16.16 -3.77 -22.92
CA THR A 344 17.12 -2.77 -22.43
C THR A 344 16.48 -1.64 -21.62
N GLY A 345 15.22 -1.79 -21.23
CA GLY A 345 14.52 -0.85 -20.36
C GLY A 345 15.13 -0.86 -18.97
N ARG A 346 15.01 0.26 -18.26
CA ARG A 346 15.77 0.47 -17.02
C ARG A 346 14.87 0.87 -15.87
N VAL A 347 15.33 0.59 -14.66
CA VAL A 347 14.79 1.16 -13.43
C VAL A 347 15.90 1.98 -12.81
N PHE A 348 15.62 3.24 -12.53
CA PHE A 348 16.57 4.14 -11.90
C PHE A 348 16.09 4.57 -10.53
N ARG A 349 17.03 5.04 -9.72
CA ARG A 349 16.72 5.78 -8.50
C ARG A 349 17.64 6.98 -8.33
N PHE A 350 17.16 7.98 -7.60
CA PHE A 350 17.96 9.13 -7.19
C PHE A 350 17.38 9.79 -5.93
N ASP A 351 18.20 10.60 -5.28
CA ASP A 351 17.78 11.49 -4.20
C ASP A 351 17.53 12.90 -4.75
N LEU A 352 16.41 13.51 -4.38
CA LEU A 352 16.14 14.90 -4.68
C LEU A 352 16.40 15.73 -3.41
N PRO A 353 17.48 16.53 -3.37
CA PRO A 353 17.76 17.34 -2.20
C PRO A 353 16.62 18.34 -1.94
N PRO A 354 16.31 18.65 -0.67
CA PRO A 354 15.35 19.69 -0.34
C PRO A 354 15.75 21.01 -0.99
N ASP A 355 14.78 21.77 -1.52
CA ASP A 355 15.01 23.08 -2.09
C ASP A 355 15.67 23.98 -1.03
N ASN A 356 16.97 24.26 -1.20
CA ASN A 356 17.64 25.27 -0.39
C ASN A 356 17.19 26.64 -0.94
N ARG A 357 16.12 27.20 -0.36
CA ARG A 357 15.50 28.47 -0.75
C ARG A 357 16.47 29.67 -0.86
N ASN A 358 17.73 29.50 -0.44
CA ASN A 358 18.80 30.49 -0.45
C ASN A 358 19.83 30.33 -1.59
N HIS A 359 19.65 29.46 -2.58
CA HIS A 359 20.56 29.35 -3.74
C HIS A 359 19.87 29.69 -5.06
N VAL A 360 20.44 30.68 -5.75
CA VAL A 360 20.04 31.14 -7.08
C VAL A 360 20.26 30.03 -8.11
N ALA A 361 19.17 29.55 -8.70
CA ALA A 361 19.03 29.05 -10.08
C ALA A 361 20.18 28.23 -10.71
N SER A 362 20.74 27.23 -10.02
CA SER A 362 21.49 26.14 -10.67
C SER A 362 20.73 24.83 -10.51
N GLN A 363 20.46 24.13 -11.62
CA GLN A 363 19.85 22.79 -11.57
C GLN A 363 20.63 21.89 -10.60
N PRO A 364 19.96 21.17 -9.69
CA PRO A 364 20.66 20.30 -8.75
C PRO A 364 21.42 19.22 -9.53
N HIS A 365 22.67 18.95 -9.15
CA HIS A 365 23.39 17.80 -9.67
C HIS A 365 22.77 16.51 -9.09
N ILE A 366 21.92 15.86 -9.87
CA ILE A 366 21.27 14.61 -9.48
C ILE A 366 22.15 13.44 -9.90
N LYS A 367 22.60 12.65 -8.92
CA LYS A 367 23.30 11.38 -9.19
C LYS A 367 22.26 10.29 -9.43
N LEU A 368 22.19 9.81 -10.67
CA LEU A 368 21.31 8.72 -11.06
C LEU A 368 21.97 7.36 -10.84
N GLU A 369 21.25 6.42 -10.23
CA GLU A 369 21.71 5.05 -10.02
C GLU A 369 20.82 4.07 -10.78
N CYS A 370 21.41 3.26 -11.65
CA CYS A 370 20.70 2.20 -12.37
C CYS A 370 20.48 1.00 -11.44
N VAL A 371 19.21 0.71 -11.15
CA VAL A 371 18.76 -0.41 -10.32
C VAL A 371 18.64 -1.67 -11.18
N LEU A 372 17.99 -1.57 -12.34
CA LEU A 372 17.87 -2.64 -13.32
C LEU A 372 18.20 -2.11 -14.71
N GLY A 373 18.90 -2.92 -15.51
CA GLY A 373 19.29 -2.59 -16.88
C GLY A 373 18.67 -3.47 -17.96
N ASN A 374 17.79 -4.41 -17.58
CA ASN A 374 17.33 -5.50 -18.42
C ASN A 374 15.79 -5.67 -18.44
N GLY A 375 15.05 -4.57 -18.28
CA GLY A 375 13.58 -4.60 -18.23
C GLY A 375 12.95 -4.60 -19.63
N PRO A 376 12.11 -5.60 -19.98
CA PRO A 376 11.29 -5.55 -21.18
C PRO A 376 10.02 -4.73 -20.93
N SER A 377 10.06 -3.44 -21.29
CA SER A 377 8.98 -2.47 -21.04
C SER A 377 8.64 -2.30 -19.55
N PRO A 378 9.59 -1.85 -18.72
CA PRO A 378 9.31 -1.55 -17.31
C PRO A 378 8.30 -0.40 -17.22
N ASN A 379 7.30 -0.51 -16.37
CA ASN A 379 6.12 0.35 -16.37
C ASN A 379 5.81 0.84 -14.94
N GLY A 380 4.62 0.57 -14.37
CA GLY A 380 4.29 0.91 -13.00
C GLY A 380 5.24 0.29 -11.99
N LEU A 381 5.39 0.95 -10.84
CA LEU A 381 6.21 0.44 -9.74
C LEU A 381 5.66 0.84 -8.37
N VAL A 382 5.81 -0.05 -7.39
CA VAL A 382 5.44 0.20 -5.99
C VAL A 382 6.50 -0.36 -5.06
N MET A 383 6.75 0.32 -3.95
CA MET A 383 7.64 -0.20 -2.91
C MET A 383 6.94 -1.29 -2.10
N SER A 384 7.71 -2.23 -1.55
CA SER A 384 7.24 -3.03 -0.41
C SER A 384 6.92 -2.11 0.78
N ARG A 385 6.09 -2.59 1.72
CA ARG A 385 5.67 -1.78 2.88
C ARG A 385 6.84 -1.23 3.70
N ASP A 386 7.88 -2.03 3.85
CA ASP A 386 9.12 -1.72 4.57
C ASP A 386 10.20 -1.08 3.66
N GLU A 387 9.87 -0.83 2.40
CA GLU A 387 10.75 -0.25 1.37
C GLU A 387 12.05 -1.05 1.14
N SER A 388 12.08 -2.32 1.56
CA SER A 388 13.21 -3.25 1.35
C SER A 388 13.24 -3.86 -0.05
N ALA A 389 12.19 -3.66 -0.85
CA ALA A 389 12.10 -4.10 -2.23
C ALA A 389 11.24 -3.15 -3.05
N VAL A 390 11.38 -3.22 -4.37
CA VAL A 390 10.45 -2.61 -5.34
C VAL A 390 9.81 -3.69 -6.20
N PHE A 391 8.51 -3.57 -6.42
CA PHE A 391 7.77 -4.34 -7.41
C PHE A 391 7.70 -3.50 -8.69
N VAL A 392 8.03 -4.10 -9.83
CA VAL A 392 8.08 -3.40 -11.12
C VAL A 392 7.28 -4.19 -12.14
N ALA A 393 6.27 -3.55 -12.74
CA ALA A 393 5.54 -4.12 -13.86
C ALA A 393 6.46 -4.18 -15.08
N MET A 394 6.63 -5.37 -15.66
CA MET A 394 7.34 -5.59 -16.91
C MET A 394 6.30 -5.94 -17.97
N THR A 395 5.75 -4.92 -18.63
CA THR A 395 4.57 -5.06 -19.50
C THR A 395 4.79 -6.09 -20.60
N ARG A 396 6.02 -6.20 -21.15
CA ARG A 396 6.31 -7.15 -22.24
C ARG A 396 6.79 -8.51 -21.76
N ASP A 397 7.22 -8.63 -20.50
CA ASP A 397 7.40 -9.95 -19.86
C ASP A 397 6.06 -10.54 -19.38
N ASN A 398 5.01 -9.73 -19.41
CA ASN A 398 3.71 -10.03 -18.84
C ASN A 398 3.81 -10.51 -17.38
N ALA A 399 4.62 -9.81 -16.58
CA ALA A 399 4.93 -10.18 -15.21
C ALA A 399 5.24 -8.95 -14.35
N VAL A 400 5.03 -9.08 -13.04
CA VAL A 400 5.55 -8.14 -12.05
C VAL A 400 6.83 -8.75 -11.46
N TRP A 401 7.93 -8.02 -11.58
CA TRP A 401 9.22 -8.41 -10.99
C TRP A 401 9.30 -7.92 -9.55
N TYR A 402 9.77 -8.79 -8.66
CA TYR A 402 10.15 -8.46 -7.29
C TYR A 402 11.66 -8.21 -7.24
N VAL A 403 12.05 -7.01 -6.81
CA VAL A 403 13.43 -6.53 -6.81
C VAL A 403 13.83 -6.22 -5.36
N PRO A 404 14.31 -7.23 -4.60
CA PRO A 404 14.76 -7.04 -3.23
C PRO A 404 16.09 -6.29 -3.16
N PHE A 405 16.28 -5.52 -2.09
CA PHE A 405 17.51 -4.79 -1.81
C PHE A 405 18.27 -5.38 -0.61
N HIS A 406 19.59 -5.28 -0.65
CA HIS A 406 20.45 -5.37 0.52
C HIS A 406 20.33 -4.11 1.39
N PRO A 407 20.79 -4.13 2.66
CA PRO A 407 20.78 -2.95 3.53
C PRO A 407 21.54 -1.74 2.99
N ASP A 408 22.54 -1.94 2.11
CA ASP A 408 23.27 -0.88 1.41
C ASP A 408 22.52 -0.34 0.18
N GLY A 409 21.33 -0.88 -0.11
CA GLY A 409 20.49 -0.54 -1.24
C GLY A 409 20.87 -1.24 -2.55
N SER A 410 21.87 -2.12 -2.58
CA SER A 410 22.20 -2.88 -3.79
C SER A 410 21.13 -3.94 -4.10
N VAL A 411 20.90 -4.23 -5.39
CA VAL A 411 19.89 -5.21 -5.82
C VAL A 411 20.36 -6.64 -5.51
N GLN A 412 19.44 -7.44 -4.96
CA GLN A 412 19.64 -8.85 -4.68
C GLN A 412 19.04 -9.72 -5.81
N ARG A 413 18.60 -10.96 -5.52
CA ARG A 413 18.12 -11.91 -6.52
C ARG A 413 16.71 -11.52 -6.96
N VAL A 414 16.62 -10.87 -8.12
CA VAL A 414 15.36 -10.50 -8.77
C VAL A 414 14.58 -11.76 -9.17
N GLY A 415 13.27 -11.75 -8.97
CA GLY A 415 12.37 -12.81 -9.39
C GLY A 415 11.04 -12.25 -9.90
N ARG A 416 10.13 -13.13 -10.35
CA ARG A 416 8.75 -12.75 -10.67
C ARG A 416 7.88 -12.92 -9.44
N PHE A 417 7.20 -11.86 -9.02
CA PHE A 417 6.13 -11.92 -8.02
C PHE A 417 4.87 -12.55 -8.62
N ALA A 418 4.52 -12.14 -9.84
CA ALA A 418 3.36 -12.64 -10.56
C ALA A 418 3.65 -12.70 -12.06
N SER A 419 2.93 -13.58 -12.76
CA SER A 419 2.92 -13.67 -14.22
C SER A 419 1.48 -13.76 -14.71
N TYR A 420 1.19 -13.13 -15.83
CA TYR A 420 -0.15 -13.10 -16.41
C TYR A 420 -0.14 -13.64 -17.85
N TYR A 421 -1.20 -13.34 -18.59
CA TYR A 421 -1.50 -13.90 -19.91
C TYR A 421 -2.08 -12.83 -20.83
N GLY A 422 -2.15 -13.14 -22.13
CA GLY A 422 -2.57 -12.19 -23.15
C GLY A 422 -1.40 -11.43 -23.77
N ILE A 423 -1.73 -10.54 -24.71
CA ILE A 423 -0.76 -9.85 -25.57
C ILE A 423 -0.21 -8.53 -24.98
N GLY A 424 -0.89 -7.99 -23.98
CA GLY A 424 -0.40 -6.87 -23.17
C GLY A 424 0.30 -7.37 -21.92
N GLY A 425 0.28 -6.54 -20.87
CA GLY A 425 0.82 -6.94 -19.59
C GLY A 425 0.44 -5.99 -18.47
N PRO A 426 1.08 -6.15 -17.30
CA PRO A 426 0.89 -5.24 -16.18
C PRO A 426 1.39 -3.84 -16.54
N ASP A 427 0.71 -2.85 -15.98
CA ASP A 427 0.85 -1.43 -16.29
C ASP A 427 1.02 -0.67 -14.95
N GLY A 428 0.15 0.27 -14.61
CA GLY A 428 0.13 0.94 -13.30
C GLY A 428 -0.12 0.00 -12.11
N MET A 429 0.42 0.38 -10.95
CA MET A 429 0.31 -0.38 -9.71
C MET A 429 0.11 0.50 -8.47
N ALA A 430 -0.57 -0.04 -7.45
CA ALA A 430 -0.64 0.56 -6.11
C ALA A 430 -0.59 -0.52 -5.02
N MET A 431 -0.45 -0.08 -3.78
CA MET A 431 -0.47 -0.95 -2.60
C MET A 431 -1.38 -0.37 -1.52
N ASP A 432 -2.08 -1.24 -0.80
CA ASP A 432 -2.81 -0.87 0.42
C ASP A 432 -2.02 -1.18 1.71
N VAL A 433 -2.48 -0.66 2.85
CA VAL A 433 -1.82 -0.86 4.15
C VAL A 433 -1.86 -2.32 4.65
N ALA A 434 -2.68 -3.19 4.04
CA ALA A 434 -2.66 -4.62 4.31
C ALA A 434 -1.54 -5.35 3.53
N GLY A 435 -0.90 -4.67 2.57
CA GLY A 435 0.14 -5.21 1.71
C GLY A 435 -0.40 -5.89 0.46
N ASN A 436 -1.67 -5.66 0.11
CA ASN A 436 -2.20 -6.13 -1.16
C ASN A 436 -1.66 -5.25 -2.29
N ILE A 437 -1.25 -5.87 -3.39
CA ILE A 437 -0.71 -5.20 -4.58
C ILE A 437 -1.76 -5.21 -5.68
N PHE A 438 -2.11 -4.03 -6.14
CA PHE A 438 -3.03 -3.79 -7.25
C PHE A 438 -2.22 -3.69 -8.52
N VAL A 439 -2.53 -4.53 -9.49
CA VAL A 439 -1.82 -4.58 -10.76
C VAL A 439 -2.83 -4.42 -11.88
N VAL A 440 -2.78 -3.27 -12.55
CA VAL A 440 -3.60 -3.04 -13.74
C VAL A 440 -3.03 -3.83 -14.90
N HIS A 441 -3.87 -4.55 -15.63
CA HIS A 441 -3.46 -5.25 -16.85
C HIS A 441 -4.15 -4.65 -18.08
N SER A 442 -3.39 -3.94 -18.92
CA SER A 442 -3.97 -2.96 -19.84
C SER A 442 -4.72 -3.50 -21.06
N THR A 443 -4.46 -4.73 -21.49
CA THR A 443 -5.25 -5.36 -22.56
C THR A 443 -6.37 -6.26 -22.06
N LEU A 444 -6.32 -6.65 -20.78
CA LEU A 444 -7.40 -7.45 -20.19
C LEU A 444 -8.49 -6.54 -19.63
N GLY A 445 -8.17 -5.28 -19.29
CA GLY A 445 -9.11 -4.38 -18.63
C GLY A 445 -9.47 -4.87 -17.22
N ILE A 446 -8.49 -5.47 -16.53
CA ILE A 446 -8.66 -6.06 -15.21
C ILE A 446 -7.56 -5.53 -14.30
N VAL A 447 -7.92 -5.19 -13.07
CA VAL A 447 -6.96 -5.07 -11.97
C VAL A 447 -6.91 -6.39 -11.21
N PHE A 448 -5.73 -7.00 -11.18
CA PHE A 448 -5.47 -8.15 -10.31
C PHE A 448 -5.03 -7.62 -8.95
N VAL A 449 -5.76 -7.98 -7.90
CA VAL A 449 -5.39 -7.62 -6.52
C VAL A 449 -4.77 -8.83 -5.87
N HIS A 450 -3.44 -8.80 -5.77
CA HIS A 450 -2.64 -9.82 -5.13
C HIS A 450 -2.59 -9.57 -3.62
N ARG A 451 -2.78 -10.62 -2.84
CA ARG A 451 -2.51 -10.63 -1.40
C ARG A 451 -1.00 -10.63 -1.15
N PRO A 452 -0.54 -10.35 0.08
CA PRO A 452 0.89 -10.37 0.42
C PRO A 452 1.59 -11.71 0.16
N ASP A 453 0.85 -12.81 0.13
CA ASP A 453 1.35 -14.16 -0.19
C ASP A 453 1.48 -14.42 -1.71
N GLY A 454 1.01 -13.50 -2.55
CA GLY A 454 1.03 -13.57 -4.00
C GLY A 454 -0.26 -14.08 -4.65
N GLU A 455 -1.20 -14.62 -3.87
CA GLU A 455 -2.47 -15.13 -4.42
C GLU A 455 -3.39 -13.98 -4.88
N VAL A 456 -4.11 -14.17 -5.98
CA VAL A 456 -5.09 -13.19 -6.44
C VAL A 456 -6.38 -13.33 -5.62
N GLY A 457 -6.59 -12.40 -4.69
CA GLY A 457 -7.81 -12.37 -3.87
C GLY A 457 -9.00 -11.74 -4.58
N TRP A 458 -8.75 -10.73 -5.42
CA TRP A 458 -9.80 -9.97 -6.10
C TRP A 458 -9.44 -9.62 -7.54
N ARG A 459 -10.48 -9.39 -8.35
CA ARG A 459 -10.38 -8.85 -9.70
C ARG A 459 -11.32 -7.67 -9.84
N ILE A 460 -10.79 -6.51 -10.18
CA ILE A 460 -11.60 -5.31 -10.45
C ILE A 460 -11.77 -5.17 -11.95
N ARG A 461 -13.01 -4.93 -12.40
CA ARG A 461 -13.34 -4.70 -13.83
C ARG A 461 -14.35 -3.57 -13.96
N TRP A 462 -14.54 -3.08 -15.19
CA TRP A 462 -15.62 -2.17 -15.54
C TRP A 462 -16.47 -2.81 -16.64
N ASP A 463 -17.30 -3.78 -16.27
CA ASP A 463 -18.04 -4.58 -17.25
C ASP A 463 -19.15 -3.76 -17.97
N ALA A 464 -19.61 -2.67 -17.36
CA ALA A 464 -20.64 -1.78 -17.92
C ALA A 464 -20.09 -0.69 -18.86
N GLY A 465 -18.77 -0.56 -18.97
CA GLY A 465 -18.12 0.52 -19.72
C GLY A 465 -18.02 0.31 -21.22
N ALA A 466 -17.82 1.41 -21.94
CA ALA A 466 -17.50 1.38 -23.37
C ALA A 466 -16.02 1.03 -23.64
N GLY A 467 -15.14 1.29 -22.68
CA GLY A 467 -13.70 1.07 -22.77
C GLY A 467 -13.23 -0.25 -22.16
N LYS A 468 -12.03 -0.71 -22.56
CA LYS A 468 -11.40 -1.95 -22.05
C LYS A 468 -9.92 -1.77 -21.68
N LYS A 469 -9.38 -0.55 -21.76
CA LYS A 469 -8.00 -0.21 -21.44
C LYS A 469 -7.90 0.53 -20.12
N LEU A 470 -8.10 -0.22 -19.03
CA LEU A 470 -7.61 0.24 -17.72
C LEU A 470 -6.09 0.26 -17.79
N THR A 471 -5.44 1.35 -17.41
CA THR A 471 -3.97 1.41 -17.49
C THR A 471 -3.29 1.75 -16.18
N ASN A 472 -3.90 2.59 -15.34
CA ASN A 472 -3.26 3.02 -14.11
C ASN A 472 -4.30 3.30 -13.01
N LEU A 473 -3.83 3.41 -11.77
CA LEU A 473 -4.66 3.62 -10.60
C LEU A 473 -3.90 4.30 -9.47
N THR A 474 -4.65 4.93 -8.57
CA THR A 474 -4.09 5.49 -7.33
C THR A 474 -5.15 5.48 -6.24
N PHE A 475 -4.70 5.39 -4.99
CA PHE A 475 -5.58 5.58 -3.85
C PHE A 475 -5.78 7.07 -3.55
N GLY A 476 -6.90 7.41 -2.96
CA GLY A 476 -7.22 8.75 -2.53
C GLY A 476 -8.54 8.87 -1.79
N GLY A 477 -9.12 10.06 -1.87
CA GLY A 477 -10.32 10.44 -1.12
C GLY A 477 -10.02 10.76 0.36
N PRO A 478 -10.98 11.35 1.09
CA PRO A 478 -10.76 11.81 2.47
C PRO A 478 -10.33 10.72 3.45
N GLU A 479 -10.78 9.47 3.23
CA GLU A 479 -10.40 8.32 4.06
C GLU A 479 -9.19 7.55 3.51
N GLY A 480 -8.67 7.91 2.33
CA GLY A 480 -7.61 7.18 1.63
C GLY A 480 -8.03 5.80 1.12
N LYS A 481 -9.34 5.53 1.03
CA LYS A 481 -9.93 4.23 0.66
C LYS A 481 -10.58 4.22 -0.72
N THR A 482 -10.69 5.37 -1.36
CA THR A 482 -11.19 5.45 -2.73
C THR A 482 -10.04 5.09 -3.66
N LEU A 483 -10.21 4.04 -4.46
CA LEU A 483 -9.29 3.68 -5.54
C LEU A 483 -9.78 4.34 -6.83
N PHE A 484 -9.03 5.28 -7.36
CA PHE A 484 -9.26 5.86 -8.68
C PHE A 484 -8.55 5.02 -9.74
N LEU A 485 -9.23 4.70 -10.83
CA LEU A 485 -8.68 3.97 -11.97
C LEU A 485 -8.84 4.78 -13.24
N VAL A 486 -7.87 4.71 -14.14
CA VAL A 486 -7.92 5.39 -15.43
C VAL A 486 -8.22 4.39 -16.53
N GLU A 487 -9.28 4.65 -17.29
CA GLU A 487 -9.52 4.05 -18.60
C GLU A 487 -9.09 5.04 -19.68
N SER A 488 -7.98 4.72 -20.36
CA SER A 488 -7.27 5.72 -21.17
C SER A 488 -7.95 6.05 -22.48
N GLU A 489 -8.57 5.07 -23.17
CA GLU A 489 -9.09 5.27 -24.52
C GLU A 489 -10.37 6.10 -24.54
N THR A 490 -11.22 5.91 -23.53
CA THR A 490 -12.43 6.71 -23.35
C THR A 490 -12.15 7.98 -22.56
N GLY A 491 -10.98 8.12 -21.92
CA GLY A 491 -10.64 9.27 -21.09
C GLY A 491 -11.52 9.34 -19.84
N THR A 492 -11.75 8.19 -19.21
CA THR A 492 -12.68 8.03 -18.09
C THR A 492 -11.92 7.72 -16.81
N VAL A 493 -12.26 8.38 -15.72
CA VAL A 493 -11.82 8.03 -14.37
C VAL A 493 -12.93 7.23 -13.68
N LEU A 494 -12.58 6.05 -13.20
CA LEU A 494 -13.45 5.14 -12.47
C LEU A 494 -13.08 5.15 -10.99
N VAL A 495 -14.00 4.67 -10.14
CA VAL A 495 -13.76 4.49 -8.71
C VAL A 495 -14.18 3.11 -8.22
N VAL A 496 -13.48 2.66 -7.17
CA VAL A 496 -13.87 1.56 -6.29
C VAL A 496 -13.63 2.00 -4.85
N GLU A 497 -14.62 1.84 -3.99
CA GLU A 497 -14.40 1.95 -2.55
C GLU A 497 -13.75 0.68 -2.01
N TRP A 498 -12.58 0.83 -1.40
CA TRP A 498 -11.77 -0.27 -0.91
C TRP A 498 -11.85 -0.43 0.60
N PHE A 499 -11.53 -1.63 1.09
CA PHE A 499 -11.63 -1.95 2.51
C PHE A 499 -10.52 -1.28 3.34
N TRP A 500 -9.31 -1.21 2.75
CA TRP A 500 -8.10 -0.70 3.39
C TRP A 500 -7.66 0.63 2.79
N LYS A 501 -6.96 1.43 3.58
CA LYS A 501 -6.33 2.64 3.07
C LYS A 501 -5.22 2.29 2.07
N GLY A 502 -5.02 3.12 1.07
CA GLY A 502 -3.82 3.11 0.24
C GLY A 502 -2.56 3.52 1.00
N VAL A 503 -1.41 3.15 0.45
CA VAL A 503 -0.11 3.66 0.89
C VAL A 503 0.24 4.91 0.07
N PHE A 504 0.43 6.04 0.74
CA PHE A 504 0.90 7.30 0.13
C PHE A 504 2.39 7.49 0.37
N GLY A 505 3.14 7.97 -0.63
CA GLY A 505 4.48 8.50 -0.44
C GLY A 505 4.42 9.78 0.39
N GLY A 506 4.81 9.73 1.66
CA GLY A 506 4.93 10.90 2.53
C GLY A 506 4.02 10.97 3.75
N ASP A 507 2.88 10.26 3.76
CA ASP A 507 1.98 10.25 4.92
C ASP A 507 2.08 8.94 5.73
N ASP A 508 2.10 9.12 7.05
CA ASP A 508 2.09 8.13 8.13
C ASP A 508 3.30 7.19 8.30
N ASN A 509 4.39 7.75 8.85
CA ASN A 509 5.36 6.99 9.68
C ASN A 509 4.71 6.26 10.88
N ALA A 510 3.42 6.51 11.17
CA ALA A 510 2.71 5.90 12.29
C ALA A 510 1.92 4.62 11.93
N GLU A 511 1.62 4.39 10.64
CA GLU A 511 0.81 3.26 10.16
C GLU A 511 1.54 2.29 9.19
N ARG A 512 2.77 2.61 8.74
CA ARG A 512 3.56 1.75 7.83
C ARG A 512 4.09 0.48 8.50
#